data_AF-A0A8E0VFF8-F1
#
_entry.id   AF-A0A8E0VFF8-F1
#
_cell.length_a   1.000
_cell.length_b   1.000
_cell.length_c   1.000
_cell.angle_alpha   90.00
_cell.angle_beta   90.00
_cell.angle_gamma   90.00
#
_symmetry.space_group_name_H-M   'P 1'
#
loop_
_entity.id
_entity.type
_entity.pdbx_description
1 polymer ?
#
loop_
_entity_poly.entity_id
_entity_poly.type
_entity_poly.pdbx_seq_one_letter_code
_entity_poly.pdbx_strand_id
1 'polypeptide(L)'
;MLLPVFAAVFTGYAVASYVLARKPQLLHAAKTFPFSALHISHRGGAAENIENSKEAFTFAHAIGTQMFELDCQLTKDMQVVVFHDQSLERCTEGFGAISEYNYDDLPSYRRKLDINFVSDTFCESSSDQPSQIVLLSDLFESFPTVPINIDIKVDDDRLVEAVSVVIVYFSSFTLNGELRIHGTLLARSVGIPKGC
;
A
#
# COMPACT_ATOMS: atom_id res chain seq x y z
N MET A 1 12.98 33.95 -40.76
CA MET A 1 13.08 32.48 -40.85
C MET A 1 12.70 31.76 -39.56
N LEU A 2 12.88 32.36 -38.36
CA LEU A 2 12.52 31.74 -37.07
C LEU A 2 11.02 31.73 -36.73
N LEU A 3 10.28 32.77 -37.11
CA LEU A 3 8.84 32.89 -36.83
C LEU A 3 7.98 31.68 -37.30
N PRO A 4 8.12 31.18 -38.55
CA PRO A 4 7.34 30.02 -38.99
C PRO A 4 7.70 28.73 -38.24
N VAL A 5 8.96 28.59 -37.79
CA VAL A 5 9.41 27.46 -36.98
C VAL A 5 8.74 27.50 -35.60
N PHE A 6 8.70 28.67 -34.96
CA PHE A 6 8.01 28.83 -33.67
C PHE A 6 6.50 28.56 -33.78
N ALA A 7 5.85 29.05 -34.83
CA ALA A 7 4.45 28.78 -35.08
C ALA A 7 4.19 27.28 -35.25
N ALA A 8 5.02 26.57 -36.03
CA ALA A 8 4.89 25.14 -36.25
C ALA A 8 5.08 24.32 -34.96
N VAL A 9 6.09 24.66 -34.14
CA VAL A 9 6.34 24.00 -32.86
C VAL A 9 5.17 24.22 -31.89
N PHE A 10 4.67 25.47 -31.78
CA PHE A 10 3.55 25.78 -30.91
C PHE A 10 2.27 25.08 -31.34
N THR A 11 1.95 25.08 -32.63
CA THR A 11 0.80 24.36 -33.17
C THR A 11 0.93 22.85 -32.95
N GLY A 12 2.12 22.28 -33.17
CA GLY A 12 2.40 20.87 -32.90
C GLY A 12 2.19 20.52 -31.42
N TYR A 13 2.72 21.33 -30.51
CA TYR A 13 2.53 21.17 -29.07
C TYR A 13 1.06 21.28 -28.66
N ALA A 14 0.33 22.28 -29.15
CA ALA A 14 -1.09 22.48 -28.84
C ALA A 14 -1.96 21.32 -29.34
N VAL A 15 -1.71 20.83 -30.56
CA VAL A 15 -2.42 19.68 -31.12
C VAL A 15 -2.09 18.40 -30.35
N ALA A 16 -0.81 18.13 -30.08
CA ALA A 16 -0.40 16.97 -29.30
C ALA A 16 -1.01 17.00 -27.90
N SER A 17 -0.95 18.15 -27.21
CA SER A 17 -1.54 18.36 -25.89
C SER A 17 -3.06 18.13 -25.91
N TYR A 18 -3.77 18.68 -26.89
CA TYR A 18 -5.22 18.49 -27.05
C TYR A 18 -5.59 17.02 -27.29
N VAL A 19 -4.84 16.33 -28.17
CA VAL A 19 -5.06 14.92 -28.47
C VAL A 19 -4.78 14.05 -27.26
N LEU A 20 -3.65 14.27 -26.56
CA LEU A 20 -3.27 13.52 -25.37
C LEU A 20 -4.20 13.78 -24.19
N ALA A 21 -4.71 15.01 -24.02
CA ALA A 21 -5.71 15.33 -23.02
C ALA A 21 -7.06 14.62 -23.28
N ARG A 22 -7.44 14.44 -24.55
CA ARG A 22 -8.68 13.75 -24.94
C ARG A 22 -8.53 12.23 -25.03
N LYS A 23 -7.31 11.75 -25.26
CA LYS A 23 -6.98 10.33 -25.44
C LYS A 23 -5.71 9.96 -24.66
N PRO A 24 -5.74 10.04 -23.32
CA PRO A 24 -4.57 9.70 -22.49
C PRO A 24 -4.09 8.24 -22.69
N GLN A 25 -4.97 7.36 -23.15
CA GLN A 25 -4.66 5.97 -23.49
C GLN A 25 -3.65 5.81 -24.65
N LEU A 26 -3.37 6.87 -25.43
CA LEU A 26 -2.32 6.83 -26.47
C LEU A 26 -0.92 6.75 -25.87
N LEU A 27 -0.71 7.27 -24.65
CA LEU A 27 0.56 7.15 -23.92
C LEU A 27 0.53 5.99 -22.93
N HIS A 28 -0.63 5.70 -22.36
CA HIS A 28 -0.78 4.69 -21.33
C HIS A 28 -1.78 3.63 -21.79
N ALA A 29 -1.28 2.57 -22.42
CA ALA A 29 -2.09 1.37 -22.62
C ALA A 29 -2.67 0.94 -21.26
N ALA A 30 -3.95 0.58 -21.24
CA ALA A 30 -4.59 0.09 -20.02
C ALA A 30 -3.80 -1.11 -19.51
N LYS A 31 -3.30 -1.03 -18.27
CA LYS A 31 -2.62 -2.15 -17.63
C LYS A 31 -3.65 -3.25 -17.43
N THR A 32 -3.40 -4.43 -18.01
CA THR A 32 -4.19 -5.63 -17.75
C THR A 32 -3.62 -6.33 -16.54
N PHE A 33 -4.43 -6.45 -15.49
CA PHE A 33 -4.08 -7.22 -14.30
C PHE A 33 -4.58 -8.66 -14.47
N PRO A 34 -3.85 -9.68 -13.98
CA PRO A 34 -4.27 -11.08 -14.05
C PRO A 34 -5.42 -11.41 -13.09
N PHE A 35 -5.85 -10.45 -12.26
CA PHE A 35 -6.96 -10.57 -11.34
C PHE A 35 -7.93 -9.39 -11.49
N SER A 36 -9.14 -9.58 -10.97
CA SER A 36 -10.13 -8.53 -10.78
C SER A 36 -10.47 -8.46 -9.29
N ALA A 37 -10.42 -7.25 -8.73
CA ALA A 37 -10.79 -6.99 -7.35
C ALA A 37 -11.89 -5.93 -7.33
N LEU A 38 -13.11 -6.36 -7.00
CA LEU A 38 -14.26 -5.50 -6.73
C LEU A 38 -14.38 -5.18 -5.24
N HIS A 39 -13.93 -6.09 -4.38
CA HIS A 39 -13.88 -5.91 -2.94
C HIS A 39 -12.42 -5.83 -2.47
N ILE A 40 -12.06 -4.65 -1.95
CA ILE A 40 -10.72 -4.35 -1.45
C ILE A 40 -10.86 -3.96 0.01
N SER A 41 -10.24 -4.74 0.90
CA SER A 41 -10.28 -4.45 2.33
C SER A 41 -9.23 -3.41 2.68
N HIS A 42 -9.66 -2.16 2.79
CA HIS A 42 -8.84 -1.01 3.17
C HIS A 42 -8.22 -1.22 4.56
N ARG A 43 -6.89 -1.09 4.66
CA ARG A 43 -6.08 -1.44 5.85
C ARG A 43 -6.40 -2.81 6.44
N GLY A 44 -6.64 -3.79 5.58
CA GLY A 44 -7.01 -5.14 5.97
C GLY A 44 -8.44 -5.32 6.50
N GLY A 45 -9.32 -4.31 6.41
CA GLY A 45 -10.70 -4.36 6.94
C GLY A 45 -10.93 -3.41 8.10
N ALA A 46 -10.36 -2.20 8.03
CA ALA A 46 -10.59 -1.17 9.03
C ALA A 46 -12.10 -0.91 9.24
N ALA A 47 -12.47 -0.61 10.49
CA ALA A 47 -13.84 -0.51 11.01
C ALA A 47 -14.56 -1.85 11.27
N GLU A 48 -14.11 -2.96 10.67
CA GLU A 48 -14.58 -4.31 11.04
C GLU A 48 -13.73 -4.89 12.17
N ASN A 49 -12.41 -4.66 12.11
CA ASN A 49 -11.44 -4.95 13.15
C ASN A 49 -10.38 -3.84 13.20
N ILE A 50 -9.46 -3.96 14.16
CA ILE A 50 -8.31 -3.06 14.31
C ILE A 50 -7.51 -3.03 13.00
N GLU A 51 -7.35 -1.84 12.43
CA GLU A 51 -6.68 -1.65 11.14
C GLU A 51 -5.26 -2.23 11.13
N ASN A 52 -4.84 -2.78 9.99
CA ASN A 52 -3.51 -3.34 9.77
C ASN A 52 -3.08 -4.42 10.78
N SER A 53 -4.04 -5.04 11.47
CA SER A 53 -3.79 -6.14 12.40
C SER A 53 -3.99 -7.50 11.74
N LYS A 54 -3.36 -8.54 12.29
CA LYS A 54 -3.55 -9.92 11.83
C LYS A 54 -5.03 -10.35 11.87
N GLU A 55 -5.76 -9.92 12.88
CA GLU A 55 -7.20 -10.20 13.02
C GLU A 55 -8.01 -9.58 11.89
N ALA A 56 -7.71 -8.33 11.50
CA ALA A 56 -8.37 -7.69 10.37
C ALA A 56 -8.13 -8.47 9.07
N PHE A 57 -6.87 -8.76 8.72
CA PHE A 57 -6.55 -9.52 7.51
C PHE A 57 -7.19 -10.93 7.51
N THR A 58 -7.17 -11.61 8.65
CA THR A 58 -7.80 -12.94 8.81
C THR A 58 -9.30 -12.87 8.60
N PHE A 59 -9.97 -11.87 9.19
CA PHE A 59 -11.40 -11.67 9.03
C PHE A 59 -11.75 -11.31 7.59
N ALA A 60 -11.04 -10.34 6.99
CA ALA A 60 -11.22 -9.91 5.61
C ALA A 60 -11.05 -11.09 4.62
N HIS A 61 -10.07 -11.95 4.86
CA HIS A 61 -9.91 -13.18 4.08
C HIS A 61 -11.09 -14.13 4.26
N ALA A 62 -11.55 -14.34 5.50
CA ALA A 62 -12.66 -15.24 5.80
C ALA A 62 -13.99 -14.80 5.18
N ILE A 63 -14.23 -13.49 5.03
CA ILE A 63 -15.40 -12.94 4.34
C ILE A 63 -15.25 -12.88 2.81
N GLY A 64 -14.14 -13.38 2.27
CA GLY A 64 -13.92 -13.50 0.82
C GLY A 64 -13.47 -12.20 0.15
N THR A 65 -12.69 -11.35 0.85
CA THR A 65 -12.05 -10.21 0.20
C THR A 65 -11.16 -10.66 -0.96
N GLN A 66 -11.09 -9.83 -2.00
CA GLN A 66 -10.38 -10.17 -3.22
C GLN A 66 -9.00 -9.51 -3.28
N MET A 67 -8.75 -8.52 -2.44
CA MET A 67 -7.47 -7.84 -2.33
C MET A 67 -7.38 -7.15 -0.96
N PHE A 68 -6.21 -7.18 -0.35
CA PHE A 68 -5.89 -6.32 0.77
C PHE A 68 -5.36 -4.99 0.24
N GLU A 69 -5.76 -3.89 0.87
CA GLU A 69 -5.01 -2.64 0.79
C GLU A 69 -4.40 -2.36 2.17
N LEU A 70 -3.17 -1.87 2.16
CA LEU A 70 -2.40 -1.61 3.36
C LEU A 70 -1.33 -0.55 3.13
N ASP A 71 -0.81 -0.04 4.24
CA ASP A 71 0.25 0.95 4.30
C ASP A 71 1.51 0.34 4.91
N CYS A 72 2.68 0.75 4.43
CA CYS A 72 3.95 0.31 5.00
C CYS A 72 4.73 1.45 5.66
N GLN A 73 5.43 1.09 6.74
CA GLN A 73 6.46 1.91 7.37
C GLN A 73 7.74 1.07 7.55
N LEU A 74 8.85 1.75 7.82
CA LEU A 74 10.15 1.11 8.03
C LEU A 74 10.61 1.33 9.46
N THR A 75 10.98 0.25 10.16
CA THR A 75 11.59 0.32 11.49
C THR A 75 13.07 0.72 11.41
N LYS A 76 13.67 1.01 12.56
CA LYS A 76 15.10 1.34 12.70
C LYS A 76 16.01 0.22 12.20
N ASP A 77 15.61 -1.02 12.43
CA ASP A 77 16.30 -2.24 12.00
C ASP A 77 15.87 -2.74 10.61
N MET A 78 15.28 -1.85 9.80
CA MET A 78 14.97 -2.05 8.38
C MET A 78 13.91 -3.15 8.11
N GLN A 79 13.04 -3.42 9.09
CA GLN A 79 11.89 -4.30 8.91
C GLN A 79 10.71 -3.51 8.32
N VAL A 80 10.05 -4.09 7.32
CA VAL A 80 8.86 -3.49 6.70
C VAL A 80 7.63 -3.90 7.49
N VAL A 81 7.07 -2.96 8.24
CA VAL A 81 5.86 -3.17 9.04
C VAL A 81 4.63 -2.62 8.33
N VAL A 82 3.49 -3.21 8.63
CA VAL A 82 2.20 -2.79 8.08
C VAL A 82 1.53 -1.85 9.08
N PHE A 83 1.54 -0.55 8.78
CA PHE A 83 1.09 0.49 9.69
C PHE A 83 0.83 1.80 8.92
N HIS A 84 -0.26 2.51 9.22
CA HIS A 84 -0.66 3.68 8.43
C HIS A 84 0.12 4.95 8.78
N ASP A 85 0.17 5.30 10.06
CA ASP A 85 0.76 6.57 10.49
C ASP A 85 2.29 6.48 10.57
N GLN A 86 2.99 7.61 10.46
CA GLN A 86 4.44 7.62 10.72
C GLN A 86 4.77 7.41 12.21
N SER A 87 3.82 7.75 13.08
CA SER A 87 4.00 7.81 14.52
C SER A 87 3.02 6.89 15.27
N LEU A 88 3.43 6.46 16.45
CA LEU A 88 2.78 5.36 17.19
C LEU A 88 1.50 5.77 17.96
N GLU A 89 1.28 7.07 18.19
CA GLU A 89 0.41 7.58 19.24
C GLU A 89 -1.07 7.27 19.03
N ARG A 90 -1.55 7.33 17.79
CA ARG A 90 -2.97 7.07 17.49
C ARG A 90 -3.30 5.60 17.74
N CYS A 91 -2.45 4.71 17.27
CA CYS A 91 -2.76 3.29 17.22
C CYS A 91 -2.28 2.50 18.43
N THR A 92 -1.33 3.03 19.20
CA THR A 92 -0.64 2.30 20.28
C THR A 92 -0.43 3.20 21.49
N GLU A 93 0.05 2.64 22.61
CA GLU A 93 0.50 3.43 23.77
C GLU A 93 1.94 3.97 23.62
N GLY A 94 2.61 3.71 22.50
CA GLY A 94 3.95 4.25 22.21
C GLY A 94 3.93 5.69 21.73
N PHE A 95 5.12 6.28 21.66
CA PHE A 95 5.34 7.67 21.22
C PHE A 95 6.49 7.71 20.22
N GLY A 96 6.49 8.71 19.33
CA GLY A 96 7.55 8.88 18.33
C GLY A 96 7.30 8.09 17.05
N ALA A 97 8.27 8.14 16.16
CA ALA A 97 8.16 7.58 14.82
C ALA A 97 8.50 6.08 14.80
N ILE A 98 7.83 5.30 13.95
CA ILE A 98 8.12 3.87 13.75
C ILE A 98 9.61 3.64 13.44
N SER A 99 10.23 4.55 12.69
CA SER A 99 11.64 4.50 12.28
C SER A 99 12.64 4.69 13.43
N GLU A 100 12.19 5.01 14.64
CA GLU A 100 13.02 5.14 15.84
C GLU A 100 13.12 3.84 16.65
N TYR A 101 12.27 2.85 16.36
CA TYR A 101 12.15 1.59 17.08
C TYR A 101 12.68 0.42 16.26
N ASN A 102 13.30 -0.58 16.92
CA ASN A 102 13.47 -1.89 16.29
C ASN A 102 12.12 -2.62 16.28
N TYR A 103 11.94 -3.59 15.39
CA TYR A 103 10.67 -4.32 15.29
C TYR A 103 10.24 -4.96 16.62
N ASP A 104 11.16 -5.62 17.32
CA ASP A 104 10.88 -6.31 18.59
C ASP A 104 10.52 -5.35 19.74
N ASP A 105 10.83 -4.06 19.59
CA ASP A 105 10.54 -3.01 20.58
C ASP A 105 9.20 -2.30 20.30
N LEU A 106 8.51 -2.64 19.19
CA LEU A 106 7.26 -1.99 18.84
C LEU A 106 6.12 -2.37 19.80
N PRO A 107 5.29 -1.39 20.20
CA PRO A 107 4.15 -1.66 21.05
C PRO A 107 3.01 -2.34 20.29
N SER A 108 2.13 -2.98 21.03
CA SER A 108 0.87 -3.52 20.51
C SER A 108 -0.16 -2.41 20.27
N TYR A 109 -1.15 -2.72 19.43
CA TYR A 109 -2.29 -1.85 19.21
C TYR A 109 -3.12 -1.63 20.48
N ARG A 110 -3.72 -0.44 20.58
CA ARG A 110 -4.80 -0.15 21.53
C ARG A 110 -6.02 -1.03 21.21
N ARG A 111 -6.80 -1.38 22.23
CA ARG A 111 -8.06 -2.12 22.05
C ARG A 111 -9.10 -1.34 21.25
N LYS A 112 -9.08 0.00 21.32
CA LYS A 112 -10.03 0.88 20.65
C LYS A 112 -9.28 1.92 19.84
N LEU A 113 -9.66 2.09 18.58
CA LEU A 113 -9.05 3.03 17.65
C LEU A 113 -10.07 3.93 16.97
N ASP A 114 -9.67 5.19 16.78
CA ASP A 114 -10.35 6.14 15.91
C ASP A 114 -10.21 5.76 14.43
N ILE A 115 -11.34 5.78 13.73
CA ILE A 115 -11.39 5.55 12.28
C ILE A 115 -11.35 6.89 11.56
N ASN A 116 -10.20 7.24 11.00
CA ASN A 116 -9.95 8.58 10.45
C ASN A 116 -10.74 8.93 9.18
N PHE A 117 -11.39 7.95 8.54
CA PHE A 117 -12.15 8.13 7.30
C PHE A 117 -13.68 8.12 7.49
N VAL A 118 -14.16 7.92 8.73
CA VAL A 118 -15.58 8.06 9.09
C VAL A 118 -15.68 8.82 10.40
N SER A 119 -16.28 10.01 10.38
CA SER A 119 -16.42 10.86 11.57
C SER A 119 -17.12 10.13 12.71
N ASP A 120 -16.65 10.38 13.94
CA ASP A 120 -17.23 9.88 15.19
C ASP A 120 -17.38 8.35 15.27
N THR A 121 -16.53 7.62 14.54
CA THR A 121 -16.54 6.16 14.50
C THR A 121 -15.27 5.59 15.10
N PHE A 122 -15.44 4.57 15.94
CA PHE A 122 -14.34 3.82 16.55
C PHE A 122 -14.48 2.35 16.20
N CYS A 123 -13.35 1.68 16.07
CA CYS A 123 -13.31 0.22 16.05
C CYS A 123 -12.78 -0.28 17.40
N GLU A 124 -13.41 -1.30 17.96
CA GLU A 124 -12.95 -1.97 19.16
C GLU A 124 -12.64 -3.43 18.84
N SER A 125 -11.48 -3.91 19.30
CA SER A 125 -11.08 -5.30 19.13
C SER A 125 -12.08 -6.23 19.80
N SER A 126 -12.48 -7.27 19.08
CA SER A 126 -13.28 -8.38 19.61
C SER A 126 -12.44 -9.33 20.48
N SER A 127 -11.11 -9.25 20.40
CA SER A 127 -10.16 -10.05 21.17
C SER A 127 -9.73 -9.34 22.45
N ASP A 128 -9.56 -10.12 23.52
CA ASP A 128 -8.97 -9.61 24.76
C ASP A 128 -7.45 -9.49 24.71
N GLN A 129 -6.81 -10.11 23.73
CA GLN A 129 -5.36 -10.00 23.52
C GLN A 129 -5.03 -8.81 22.62
N PRO A 130 -4.04 -7.97 22.98
CA PRO A 130 -3.58 -6.89 22.12
C PRO A 130 -2.98 -7.41 20.81
N SER A 131 -3.44 -6.85 19.69
CA SER A 131 -2.89 -7.16 18.37
C SER A 131 -1.49 -6.56 18.22
N GLN A 132 -0.55 -7.35 17.70
CA GLN A 132 0.79 -6.85 17.38
C GLN A 132 0.81 -6.17 16.00
N ILE A 133 1.78 -5.27 15.79
CA ILE A 133 2.10 -4.74 14.47
C ILE A 133 2.73 -5.87 13.65
N VAL A 134 2.17 -6.14 12.48
CA VAL A 134 2.60 -7.26 11.63
C VAL A 134 3.68 -6.84 10.64
N LEU A 135 4.56 -7.77 10.28
CA LEU A 135 5.48 -7.59 9.17
C LEU A 135 4.75 -7.80 7.85
N LEU A 136 5.21 -7.11 6.80
CA LEU A 136 4.70 -7.32 5.45
C LEU A 136 4.97 -8.76 4.96
N SER A 137 6.12 -9.34 5.35
CA SER A 137 6.46 -10.73 5.04
C SER A 137 5.45 -11.71 5.59
N ASP A 138 4.97 -11.50 6.82
CA ASP A 138 4.03 -12.41 7.48
C ASP A 138 2.70 -12.48 6.73
N LEU A 139 2.29 -11.38 6.09
CA LEU A 139 1.09 -11.35 5.26
C LEU A 139 1.26 -12.14 3.97
N PHE A 140 2.41 -12.03 3.30
CA PHE A 140 2.71 -12.83 2.11
C PHE A 140 2.79 -14.33 2.44
N GLU A 141 3.34 -14.70 3.60
CA GLU A 141 3.38 -16.08 4.07
C GLU A 141 2.00 -16.62 4.44
N SER A 142 1.19 -15.81 5.13
CA SER A 142 -0.12 -16.23 5.62
C SER A 142 -1.19 -16.26 4.52
N PHE A 143 -1.09 -15.37 3.53
CA PHE A 143 -2.10 -15.18 2.47
C PHE A 143 -1.48 -15.18 1.06
N PRO A 144 -0.80 -16.26 0.64
CA PRO A 144 0.00 -16.28 -0.60
C PRO A 144 -0.82 -16.13 -1.89
N THR A 145 -2.15 -16.27 -1.82
CA THR A 145 -3.06 -16.20 -2.96
C THR A 145 -3.85 -14.90 -3.05
N VAL A 146 -3.80 -14.05 -2.01
CA VAL A 146 -4.57 -12.80 -1.96
C VAL A 146 -3.69 -11.67 -2.51
N PRO A 147 -4.12 -10.96 -3.56
CA PRO A 147 -3.45 -9.75 -4.01
C PRO A 147 -3.34 -8.71 -2.89
N ILE A 148 -2.23 -7.95 -2.89
CA ILE A 148 -1.98 -6.88 -1.93
C ILE A 148 -1.65 -5.59 -2.70
N ASN A 149 -2.42 -4.54 -2.45
CA ASN A 149 -2.13 -3.17 -2.86
C ASN A 149 -1.35 -2.49 -1.73
N ILE A 150 -0.11 -2.11 -2.01
CA ILE A 150 0.79 -1.51 -1.01
C ILE A 150 0.88 -0.01 -1.26
N ASP A 151 0.47 0.78 -0.28
CA ASP A 151 0.63 2.23 -0.29
C ASP A 151 1.87 2.64 0.52
N ILE A 152 2.70 3.50 -0.08
CA ILE A 152 3.90 4.07 0.54
C ILE A 152 3.65 5.56 0.64
N LYS A 153 3.24 6.01 1.84
CA LYS A 153 2.84 7.40 2.08
C LYS A 153 4.00 8.35 2.40
N VAL A 154 5.21 7.83 2.47
CA VAL A 154 6.41 8.58 2.83
C VAL A 154 7.39 8.57 1.66
N ASP A 155 7.97 9.73 1.35
CA ASP A 155 9.05 9.86 0.37
C ASP A 155 10.37 9.38 0.99
N ASP A 156 10.51 8.06 1.19
CA ASP A 156 11.72 7.42 1.70
C ASP A 156 12.16 6.29 0.76
N ASP A 157 13.25 6.52 0.03
CA ASP A 157 13.85 5.55 -0.91
C ASP A 157 14.20 4.22 -0.22
N ARG A 158 14.55 4.23 1.07
CA ARG A 158 14.89 3.01 1.82
C ARG A 158 13.67 2.14 2.06
N LEU A 159 12.51 2.75 2.32
CA LEU A 159 11.25 2.02 2.47
C LEU A 159 10.84 1.41 1.13
N VAL A 160 10.97 2.16 0.02
CA VAL A 160 10.70 1.65 -1.32
C VAL A 160 11.60 0.46 -1.65
N GLU A 161 12.90 0.56 -1.36
CA GLU A 161 13.86 -0.52 -1.59
C GLU A 161 13.53 -1.74 -0.72
N ALA A 162 13.28 -1.56 0.58
CA ALA A 162 12.95 -2.64 1.51
C ALA A 162 11.65 -3.37 1.11
N VAL A 163 10.59 -2.62 0.77
CA VAL A 163 9.35 -3.18 0.24
C VAL A 163 9.62 -3.96 -1.05
N SER A 164 10.44 -3.42 -1.96
CA SER A 164 10.80 -4.10 -3.20
C SER A 164 11.53 -5.42 -2.96
N VAL A 165 12.43 -5.48 -1.97
CA VAL A 165 13.14 -6.71 -1.60
C VAL A 165 12.15 -7.78 -1.13
N VAL A 166 11.21 -7.43 -0.26
CA VAL A 166 10.17 -8.35 0.22
C VAL A 166 9.34 -8.88 -0.96
N ILE A 167 8.90 -8.00 -1.86
CA ILE A 167 8.09 -8.39 -3.02
C ILE A 167 8.86 -9.34 -3.95
N VAL A 168 10.12 -9.03 -4.26
CA VAL A 168 10.96 -9.86 -5.15
C VAL A 168 11.20 -11.24 -4.53
N TYR A 169 11.44 -11.28 -3.22
CA TYR A 169 11.61 -12.53 -2.49
C TYR A 169 10.38 -13.44 -2.61
N PHE A 170 9.18 -12.93 -2.30
CA PHE A 170 7.94 -13.71 -2.39
C PHE A 170 7.45 -13.96 -3.82
N SER A 171 7.85 -13.13 -4.79
CA SER A 171 7.57 -13.37 -6.21
C SER A 171 8.41 -14.51 -6.79
N SER A 172 9.64 -14.70 -6.28
CA SER A 172 10.59 -15.71 -6.78
C SER A 172 10.31 -17.12 -6.25
N PHE A 173 9.54 -17.26 -5.17
CA PHE A 173 9.25 -18.53 -4.50
C PHE A 173 8.07 -19.31 -5.12
N THR A 174 7.28 -18.69 -6.00
CA THR A 174 6.16 -19.34 -6.71
C THR A 174 6.66 -20.20 -7.89
N LEU A 175 7.47 -21.23 -7.62
CA LEU A 175 8.00 -22.14 -8.64
C LEU A 175 7.84 -23.62 -8.23
N ASN A 176 6.67 -24.17 -8.55
CA ASN A 176 6.40 -25.61 -8.71
C ASN A 176 5.50 -25.86 -9.96
N GLY A 177 5.87 -25.24 -11.09
CA GLY A 177 5.39 -25.67 -12.42
C GLY A 177 4.08 -25.07 -12.95
N GLU A 178 3.38 -24.21 -12.21
CA GLU A 178 2.30 -23.38 -12.75
C GLU A 178 2.63 -21.90 -12.59
N LEU A 179 2.77 -21.19 -13.71
CA LEU A 179 2.84 -19.73 -13.74
C LEU A 179 1.45 -19.16 -13.40
N ARG A 180 1.17 -19.01 -12.10
CA ARG A 180 0.05 -18.19 -11.63
C ARG A 180 0.62 -16.95 -10.96
N ILE A 181 0.67 -15.84 -11.70
CA ILE A 181 0.84 -14.51 -11.11
C ILE A 181 -0.43 -14.23 -10.29
N HIS A 182 -0.45 -14.60 -9.00
CA HIS A 182 -1.52 -14.24 -8.06
C HIS A 182 -1.16 -13.06 -7.14
N GLY A 183 0.09 -12.60 -7.15
CA GLY A 183 0.48 -11.31 -6.56
C GLY A 183 0.80 -10.32 -7.66
N THR A 184 -0.20 -9.63 -8.24
CA THR A 184 0.12 -8.40 -8.98
C THR A 184 0.07 -7.24 -8.01
N LEU A 185 1.26 -6.77 -7.69
CA LEU A 185 1.47 -5.57 -6.91
C LEU A 185 0.90 -4.37 -7.68
N LEU A 186 -0.11 -3.73 -7.09
CA LEU A 186 -0.35 -2.31 -7.32
C LEU A 186 0.49 -1.58 -6.27
N ALA A 187 1.71 -1.18 -6.63
CA ALA A 187 2.41 -0.14 -5.89
C ALA A 187 2.01 1.19 -6.53
N ARG A 188 1.23 1.99 -5.80
CA ARG A 188 0.93 3.36 -6.20
C ARG A 188 1.80 4.28 -5.37
N SER A 189 3.02 4.56 -5.84
CA SER A 189 3.71 5.78 -5.42
C SER A 189 2.85 6.95 -5.90
N VAL A 190 2.21 7.66 -4.96
CA VAL A 190 1.68 8.99 -5.24
C VAL A 190 2.90 9.87 -5.46
N GLY A 191 3.34 9.96 -6.72
CA GLY A 191 4.35 10.92 -7.12
C GLY A 191 3.84 12.32 -6.81
N ILE A 192 4.26 12.86 -5.67
CA ILE A 192 4.21 14.31 -5.43
C ILE A 192 5.08 14.92 -6.54
N PRO A 193 4.56 15.84 -7.36
CA PRO A 193 5.38 16.46 -8.37
C PRO A 193 6.57 17.13 -7.68
N LYS A 194 7.79 16.68 -8.00
CA LYS A 194 9.00 17.41 -7.65
C LYS A 194 8.86 18.80 -8.27
N GLY A 195 8.57 19.78 -7.44
CA GLY A 195 8.46 21.17 -7.86
C GLY A 195 9.79 21.65 -8.41
N CYS A 196 9.79 22.02 -9.69
CA CYS A 196 10.33 23.28 -10.20
C CYS A 196 9.67 23.56 -11.56
#